data_AF-A0A0D8X8W4-F1
#
_entry.id   AF-A0A0D8X8W4-F1
#
_cell.length_a   1.000
_cell.length_b   1.000
_cell.length_c   1.000
_cell.angle_alpha   90.00
_cell.angle_beta   90.00
_cell.angle_gamma   90.00
#
_symmetry.space_group_name_H-M   'P 1'
#
loop_
_entity.id
_entity.type
_entity.pdbx_description
1 polymer ?
#
loop_
_entity_poly.entity_id
_entity_poly.type
_entity_poly.pdbx_seq_one_letter_code
_entity_poly.pdbx_strand_id
1 'polypeptide(L)'
;MMSYPCCDRPIGVAGCSYSNSHVTDTMKESGLADFYEAPQPMTSYDPRSSSARDLLFEVVNSNTILIGHGLESDLKALRIVHDAVVDTSLLFSRSDTNGRCFRKSLKALAKEELGVEIQNDDWGGHDSGEVAFVAMQLAMKVVGYYT
;
A
#
# COMPACT_ATOMS: atom_id res chain seq x y z
N MET A 1 9.53 -18.40 23.00
CA MET A 1 10.17 -18.05 21.71
C MET A 1 9.39 -16.87 21.14
N MET A 2 10.03 -15.78 20.73
CA MET A 2 9.30 -14.61 20.21
C MET A 2 8.78 -14.91 18.79
N SER A 3 7.53 -14.55 18.50
CA SER A 3 6.86 -14.76 17.20
C SER A 3 6.32 -13.44 16.62
N TYR A 4 6.15 -13.39 15.30
CA TYR A 4 5.52 -12.27 14.60
C TYR A 4 4.02 -12.23 14.90
N PRO A 5 3.47 -11.09 15.40
CA PRO A 5 2.08 -11.01 15.83
C PRO A 5 1.04 -11.18 14.72
N CYS A 6 1.45 -11.10 13.45
CA CYS A 6 0.56 -11.16 12.29
C CYS A 6 0.30 -12.59 11.77
N CYS A 7 1.19 -13.55 12.04
CA CYS A 7 1.11 -14.90 11.49
C CYS A 7 1.63 -15.99 12.44
N ASP A 8 1.94 -15.62 13.69
CA ASP A 8 2.46 -16.47 14.77
C ASP A 8 3.73 -17.27 14.44
N ARG A 9 4.43 -16.91 13.35
CA ARG A 9 5.69 -17.53 12.96
C ARG A 9 6.85 -17.00 13.81
N PRO A 10 7.92 -17.80 14.05
CA PRO A 10 9.06 -17.35 14.83
C PRO A 10 9.76 -16.11 14.24
N ILE A 11 10.28 -15.22 15.09
CA ILE A 11 11.11 -14.09 14.62
C ILE A 11 12.38 -14.62 13.94
N GLY A 12 12.74 -14.02 12.78
CA GLY A 12 13.93 -14.40 12.00
C GLY A 12 13.67 -15.37 10.83
N VAL A 13 12.43 -15.81 10.61
CA VAL A 13 12.05 -16.53 9.38
C VAL A 13 11.65 -15.55 8.27
N ALA A 14 11.89 -15.91 7.01
CA ALA A 14 11.50 -15.10 5.86
C ALA A 14 9.98 -15.12 5.67
N GLY A 15 9.36 -13.93 5.65
CA GLY A 15 8.06 -13.62 5.03
C GLY A 15 6.81 -14.33 5.57
N CYS A 16 5.68 -13.63 5.52
CA CYS A 16 4.37 -14.25 5.71
C CYS A 16 4.01 -15.07 4.46
N SER A 17 3.31 -16.20 4.59
CA SER A 17 2.81 -16.97 3.45
C SER A 17 1.80 -16.22 2.55
N TYR A 18 1.47 -14.98 2.91
CA TYR A 18 0.60 -14.07 2.18
C TYR A 18 1.32 -12.79 1.70
N SER A 19 2.56 -12.52 2.13
CA SER A 19 3.35 -11.34 1.75
C SER A 19 4.81 -11.47 2.20
N ASN A 20 5.75 -10.97 1.40
CA ASN A 20 7.18 -10.93 1.73
C ASN A 20 7.54 -9.90 2.84
N SER A 21 6.56 -9.23 3.45
CA SER A 21 6.76 -8.24 4.51
C SER A 21 5.68 -8.37 5.60
N HIS A 22 6.05 -8.19 6.87
CA HIS A 22 5.09 -8.28 7.99
C HIS A 22 4.33 -6.96 8.15
N VAL A 23 3.01 -7.01 8.31
CA VAL A 23 2.12 -5.83 8.36
C VAL A 23 2.48 -4.85 9.48
N THR A 24 3.10 -5.33 10.55
CA THR A 24 3.57 -4.51 11.68
C THR A 24 4.92 -3.83 11.45
N ASP A 25 5.56 -4.03 10.29
CA ASP A 25 6.75 -3.27 9.87
C ASP A 25 6.38 -1.88 9.33
N THR A 26 5.22 -1.33 9.72
CA THR A 26 4.95 0.08 9.49
C THR A 26 5.96 0.88 10.33
N MET A 27 6.79 1.69 9.68
CA MET A 27 7.78 2.51 10.39
C MET A 27 7.06 3.38 11.44
N LYS A 28 7.60 3.43 12.64
CA LYS A 28 7.12 4.36 13.68
C LYS A 28 7.23 5.79 13.14
N GLU A 29 6.37 6.70 13.59
CA GLU A 29 6.41 8.13 13.22
C GLU A 29 7.81 8.74 13.41
N SER A 30 8.50 8.34 14.48
CA SER A 30 9.90 8.73 14.72
C SER A 30 10.88 8.26 13.65
N GLY A 31 10.62 7.12 13.00
CA GLY A 31 11.39 6.60 11.86
C GLY A 31 10.88 7.07 10.49
N LEU A 32 9.74 7.76 10.44
CA LEU A 32 9.29 8.55 9.29
C LEU A 32 9.87 9.98 9.32
N ALA A 33 10.22 10.47 10.52
CA ALA A 33 10.88 11.76 10.71
C ALA A 33 12.34 11.76 10.24
N ASP A 34 13.01 10.61 10.32
CA ASP A 34 14.36 10.43 9.78
C ASP A 34 14.27 10.21 8.27
N PHE A 35 14.41 11.31 7.53
CA PHE A 35 14.58 11.25 6.08
C PHE A 35 15.87 10.51 5.73
N TYR A 36 15.76 9.24 5.36
CA TYR A 36 16.83 8.57 4.65
C TYR A 36 16.79 9.04 3.20
N GLU A 37 17.71 9.94 2.86
CA GLU A 37 17.87 10.39 1.50
C GLU A 37 18.15 9.17 0.63
N ALA A 38 17.16 8.80 -0.18
CA ALA A 38 17.28 7.66 -1.06
C ALA A 38 18.49 7.89 -1.97
N PRO A 39 19.32 6.85 -2.19
CA PRO A 39 20.65 7.00 -2.75
C PRO A 39 20.62 7.88 -3.99
N GLN A 40 21.59 8.79 -4.08
CA GLN A 40 21.70 9.71 -5.20
C GLN A 40 21.67 8.91 -6.51
N PRO A 41 20.91 9.36 -7.52
CA PRO A 41 20.79 8.65 -8.77
C PRO A 41 22.19 8.36 -9.32
N MET A 42 22.45 7.11 -9.68
CA MET A 42 23.79 6.68 -10.09
C MET A 42 24.29 7.42 -11.34
N THR A 43 23.37 7.99 -12.13
CA THR A 43 23.65 8.78 -13.32
C THR A 43 22.57 9.87 -13.50
N SER A 44 22.80 10.82 -14.41
CA SER A 44 21.78 11.78 -14.87
C SER A 44 20.58 11.15 -15.60
N TYR A 45 20.64 9.84 -15.84
CA TYR A 45 19.59 9.00 -16.41
C TYR A 45 19.38 7.79 -15.48
N ASP A 46 18.85 8.00 -14.27
CA ASP A 46 18.34 6.89 -13.44
C ASP A 46 16.90 6.58 -13.89
N PRO A 47 16.68 5.51 -14.67
CA PRO A 47 15.40 5.25 -15.33
C PRO A 47 14.29 4.82 -14.36
N ARG A 48 14.57 4.66 -13.06
CA ARG A 48 13.65 4.02 -12.10
C ARG A 48 12.67 4.95 -11.40
N SER A 49 12.83 6.28 -11.44
CA SER A 49 11.99 7.15 -10.60
C SER A 49 11.65 8.54 -11.15
N SER A 50 12.48 9.17 -11.97
CA SER A 50 12.19 10.54 -12.44
C SER A 50 11.03 10.58 -13.43
N SER A 51 11.10 9.79 -14.51
CA SER A 51 10.08 9.83 -15.57
C SER A 51 8.66 9.51 -15.06
N ALA A 52 8.51 8.48 -14.21
CA ALA A 52 7.21 8.12 -13.65
C ALA A 52 6.66 9.19 -12.68
N ARG A 53 7.53 9.79 -11.88
CA ARG A 53 7.16 10.88 -10.97
C ARG A 53 6.77 12.14 -11.73
N ASP A 54 7.54 12.48 -12.77
CA ASP A 54 7.30 13.67 -13.57
C ASP A 54 5.96 13.54 -14.33
N LEU A 55 5.68 12.37 -14.92
CA LEU A 55 4.38 12.05 -15.51
C LEU A 55 3.23 12.11 -14.50
N LEU A 56 3.45 11.66 -13.26
CA LEU A 56 2.45 11.76 -12.22
C LEU A 56 2.15 13.23 -11.87
N PHE A 57 3.17 14.09 -11.80
CA PHE A 57 2.99 15.52 -11.53
C PHE A 57 2.35 16.31 -12.67
N GLU A 58 2.26 15.75 -13.89
CA GLU A 58 1.44 16.36 -14.95
C GLU A 58 -0.07 16.29 -14.64
N VAL A 59 -0.50 15.32 -13.83
CA VAL A 59 -1.92 15.08 -13.51
C VAL A 59 -2.26 15.23 -12.02
N VAL A 60 -1.26 15.21 -11.13
CA VAL A 60 -1.41 15.33 -9.68
C VAL A 60 -0.80 16.64 -9.19
N ASN A 61 -1.56 17.37 -8.37
CA ASN A 61 -1.06 18.52 -7.61
C ASN A 61 -1.36 18.33 -6.11
N SER A 62 -0.99 19.31 -5.29
CA SER A 62 -1.19 19.29 -3.82
C SER A 62 -2.64 19.11 -3.37
N ASN A 63 -3.62 19.48 -4.21
CA ASN A 63 -5.05 19.39 -3.90
C ASN A 63 -5.69 18.11 -4.45
N THR A 64 -4.96 17.32 -5.27
CA THR A 64 -5.46 16.05 -5.80
C THR A 64 -5.49 15.01 -4.69
N ILE A 65 -6.60 14.30 -4.49
CA ILE A 65 -6.66 13.22 -3.51
C ILE A 65 -6.15 11.93 -4.15
N LEU A 66 -5.08 11.35 -3.60
CA LEU A 66 -4.55 10.07 -4.05
C LEU A 66 -5.29 8.93 -3.35
N ILE A 67 -5.84 7.99 -4.12
CA ILE A 67 -6.59 6.85 -3.59
C ILE A 67 -5.88 5.57 -4.02
N GLY A 68 -5.65 4.64 -3.09
CA GLY A 68 -4.97 3.38 -3.38
C GLY A 68 -4.98 2.40 -2.22
N HIS A 69 -4.15 1.36 -2.31
CA HIS A 69 -4.02 0.32 -1.29
C HIS A 69 -2.56 0.09 -0.92
N GLY A 70 -2.16 0.49 0.28
CA GLY A 70 -0.76 0.39 0.72
C GLY A 70 0.16 1.43 0.08
N LEU A 71 -0.36 2.62 -0.20
CA LEU A 71 0.32 3.70 -0.93
C LEU A 71 1.62 4.17 -0.27
N GLU A 72 1.83 3.86 1.00
CA GLU A 72 3.10 4.11 1.71
C GLU A 72 4.31 3.59 0.91
N SER A 73 4.23 2.36 0.38
CA SER A 73 5.32 1.75 -0.38
C SER A 73 5.54 2.45 -1.72
N ASP A 74 4.46 2.78 -2.42
CA ASP A 74 4.50 3.43 -3.73
C ASP A 74 5.05 4.86 -3.62
N LEU A 75 4.57 5.64 -2.65
CA LEU A 75 5.02 7.00 -2.41
C LEU A 75 6.49 7.05 -1.96
N LYS A 76 6.94 6.08 -1.15
CA LYS A 76 8.37 5.93 -0.81
C LYS A 76 9.21 5.62 -2.05
N ALA A 77 8.75 4.73 -2.92
CA ALA A 77 9.46 4.39 -4.16
C ALA A 77 9.55 5.59 -5.12
N LEU A 78 8.47 6.38 -5.23
CA LEU A 78 8.41 7.59 -6.04
C LEU A 78 9.06 8.82 -5.39
N ARG A 79 9.43 8.73 -4.10
CA ARG A 79 9.98 9.84 -3.29
C ARG A 79 9.04 11.05 -3.28
N ILE A 80 7.75 10.81 -3.07
CA ILE A 80 6.70 11.82 -3.01
C ILE A 80 6.16 11.90 -1.58
N VAL A 81 6.03 13.12 -1.06
CA VAL A 81 5.26 13.39 0.15
C VAL A 81 3.99 14.09 -0.29
N HIS A 82 2.85 13.55 0.12
CA HIS A 82 1.53 14.07 -0.26
C HIS A 82 0.57 13.95 0.92
N ASP A 83 -0.11 15.05 1.26
CA ASP A 83 -0.96 15.11 2.46
C ASP A 83 -2.37 14.58 2.21
N ALA A 84 -2.87 14.71 0.98
CA ALA A 84 -4.22 14.31 0.60
C ALA A 84 -4.23 12.86 0.08
N VAL A 85 -4.11 11.89 0.99
CA VAL A 85 -4.05 10.45 0.66
C VAL A 85 -5.16 9.68 1.36
N VAL A 86 -5.84 8.81 0.60
CA VAL A 86 -6.82 7.84 1.08
C VAL A 86 -6.29 6.43 0.81
N ASP A 87 -5.81 5.78 1.86
CA ASP A 87 -5.30 4.41 1.79
C ASP A 87 -6.35 3.42 2.27
N THR A 88 -6.86 2.60 1.34
CA THR A 88 -7.86 1.56 1.63
C THR A 88 -7.36 0.48 2.59
N SER A 89 -6.05 0.21 2.64
CA SER A 89 -5.47 -0.75 3.59
C SER A 89 -5.62 -0.28 5.04
N LEU A 90 -5.69 1.05 5.24
CA LEU A 90 -5.94 1.68 6.53
C LEU A 90 -7.43 1.87 6.80
N LEU A 91 -8.21 2.30 5.79
CA LEU A 91 -9.66 2.48 5.92
C LEU A 91 -10.38 1.21 6.40
N PHE A 92 -9.96 0.05 5.89
CA PHE A 92 -10.54 -1.25 6.27
C PHE A 92 -9.69 -1.99 7.31
N SER A 93 -8.69 -1.34 7.90
CA SER A 93 -7.91 -1.95 8.98
C SER A 93 -8.80 -2.14 10.21
N ARG A 94 -8.74 -3.33 10.80
CA ARG A 94 -9.40 -3.61 12.08
C ARG A 94 -8.33 -3.73 13.17
N SER A 95 -8.54 -3.02 14.27
CA SER A 95 -7.77 -3.19 15.49
C SER A 95 -8.34 -4.37 16.29
N ASP A 96 -7.48 -5.28 16.72
CA ASP A 96 -7.88 -6.32 17.69
C ASP A 96 -8.03 -5.73 19.11
N THR A 97 -8.52 -6.53 20.04
CA THR A 97 -8.65 -6.17 21.46
C THR A 97 -7.31 -5.88 22.16
N ASN A 98 -6.18 -6.17 21.51
CA ASN A 98 -4.82 -5.89 21.98
C ASN A 98 -4.19 -4.67 21.29
N GLY A 99 -4.95 -3.93 20.46
CA GLY A 99 -4.46 -2.77 19.72
C GLY A 99 -3.65 -3.09 18.46
N ARG A 100 -3.69 -4.34 17.96
CA ARG A 100 -3.02 -4.74 16.71
C ARG A 100 -3.88 -4.37 15.51
N CYS A 101 -3.35 -3.54 14.62
CA CYS A 101 -3.98 -3.22 13.35
C CYS A 101 -3.64 -4.28 12.30
N PHE A 102 -4.66 -5.00 11.83
CA PHE A 102 -4.52 -5.94 10.73
C PHE A 102 -4.96 -5.27 9.43
N ARG A 103 -3.98 -5.01 8.55
CA ARG A 103 -4.23 -4.62 7.15
C ARG A 103 -4.58 -5.87 6.36
N LYS A 104 -5.76 -5.91 5.76
CA LYS A 104 -6.17 -6.96 4.83
C LYS A 104 -5.56 -6.68 3.46
N SER A 105 -5.25 -7.73 2.70
CA SER A 105 -4.84 -7.58 1.30
C SER A 105 -6.00 -7.03 0.47
N LEU A 106 -5.69 -6.32 -0.62
CA LEU A 106 -6.71 -5.84 -1.54
C LEU A 106 -7.57 -6.97 -2.09
N LYS A 107 -6.97 -8.13 -2.40
CA LYS A 107 -7.70 -9.33 -2.87
C LYS A 107 -8.74 -9.81 -1.86
N ALA A 108 -8.40 -9.81 -0.57
CA ALA A 108 -9.34 -10.18 0.48
C ALA A 108 -10.47 -9.14 0.63
N LEU A 109 -10.13 -7.85 0.58
CA LEU A 109 -11.12 -6.76 0.65
C LEU A 109 -12.04 -6.75 -0.57
N ALA A 110 -11.52 -6.94 -1.77
CA ALA A 110 -12.30 -7.02 -2.99
C ALA A 110 -13.37 -8.12 -2.89
N LYS A 111 -12.98 -9.29 -2.37
CA LYS A 111 -13.87 -10.43 -2.18
C LYS A 111 -14.90 -10.20 -1.07
N GLU A 112 -14.49 -9.66 0.08
CA GLU A 112 -15.37 -9.46 1.24
C GLU A 112 -16.34 -8.30 1.04
N GLU A 113 -15.86 -7.17 0.52
CA GLU A 113 -16.61 -5.92 0.48
C GLU A 113 -17.33 -5.70 -0.86
N LEU A 114 -16.77 -6.19 -1.98
CA LEU A 114 -17.33 -6.01 -3.32
C LEU A 114 -17.80 -7.32 -3.96
N GLY A 115 -17.45 -8.48 -3.41
CA GLY A 115 -17.73 -9.78 -4.01
C GLY A 115 -16.96 -10.04 -5.32
N VAL A 116 -15.88 -9.27 -5.56
CA VAL A 116 -15.08 -9.36 -6.79
C VAL A 116 -13.79 -10.12 -6.49
N GLU A 117 -13.42 -11.04 -7.37
CA GLU A 117 -12.14 -11.74 -7.32
C GLU A 117 -11.17 -11.07 -8.30
N ILE A 118 -10.11 -10.47 -7.76
CA ILE A 118 -9.02 -9.86 -8.54
C ILE A 118 -7.76 -10.71 -8.47
N GLN A 119 -6.82 -10.49 -9.40
CA GLN A 119 -5.52 -11.16 -9.40
C GLN A 119 -5.67 -12.70 -9.40
N ASN A 120 -6.51 -13.22 -10.30
CA ASN A 120 -6.83 -14.65 -10.37
C ASN A 120 -5.79 -15.48 -11.14
N ASP A 121 -4.93 -14.82 -11.92
CA ASP A 121 -3.84 -15.48 -12.63
C ASP A 121 -2.56 -15.43 -11.80
N ASP A 122 -2.13 -16.59 -11.29
CA ASP A 122 -0.85 -16.73 -10.60
C ASP A 122 0.36 -16.67 -11.57
N TRP A 123 0.10 -16.83 -12.88
CA TRP A 123 1.12 -16.88 -13.93
C TRP A 123 1.17 -15.63 -14.84
N GLY A 124 0.09 -14.85 -14.87
CA GLY A 124 -0.01 -13.59 -15.61
C GLY A 124 0.06 -12.44 -14.63
N GLY A 125 1.07 -11.57 -14.77
CA GLY A 125 1.28 -10.45 -13.84
C GLY A 125 0.00 -9.64 -13.57
N HIS A 126 -0.09 -9.07 -12.38
CA HIS A 126 -1.28 -8.32 -11.96
C HIS A 126 -1.52 -7.08 -12.84
N ASP A 127 -2.77 -6.89 -13.26
CA ASP A 127 -3.17 -5.66 -13.95
C ASP A 127 -3.27 -4.51 -12.93
N SER A 128 -2.39 -3.53 -13.09
CA SER A 128 -2.35 -2.34 -12.22
C SER A 128 -3.63 -1.49 -12.36
N GLY A 129 -4.28 -1.50 -13.52
CA GLY A 129 -5.55 -0.81 -13.74
C GLY A 129 -6.70 -1.45 -12.97
N GLU A 130 -6.79 -2.78 -12.98
CA GLU A 130 -7.77 -3.55 -12.19
C GLU A 130 -7.63 -3.23 -10.70
N VAL A 131 -6.39 -3.32 -10.18
CA VAL A 131 -6.06 -3.07 -8.78
C VAL A 131 -6.42 -1.63 -8.38
N ALA A 132 -6.07 -0.63 -9.18
CA ALA A 132 -6.39 0.77 -8.91
C ALA A 132 -7.91 1.03 -8.92
N PHE A 133 -8.64 0.42 -9.86
CA PHE A 133 -10.09 0.57 -9.95
C PHE A 133 -10.81 -0.03 -8.74
N VAL A 134 -10.38 -1.21 -8.28
CA VAL A 134 -10.95 -1.84 -7.08
C VAL A 134 -10.64 -1.05 -5.82
N ALA A 135 -9.42 -0.51 -5.68
CA ALA A 135 -9.10 0.38 -4.56
C ALA A 135 -10.02 1.63 -4.54
N MET A 136 -10.28 2.23 -5.71
CA MET A 136 -11.24 3.33 -5.83
C MET A 136 -12.65 2.91 -5.41
N GLN A 137 -13.15 1.77 -5.88
CA GLN A 137 -14.49 1.28 -5.49
C GLN A 137 -14.62 1.07 -3.98
N LEU A 138 -13.59 0.50 -3.34
CA LEU A 138 -13.56 0.32 -1.89
C LEU A 138 -13.65 1.65 -1.15
N ALA A 139 -12.89 2.66 -1.59
CA ALA A 139 -12.97 4.00 -1.00
C ALA A 139 -14.37 4.61 -1.20
N MET A 140 -14.95 4.50 -2.40
CA MET A 140 -16.29 5.01 -2.71
C MET A 140 -17.40 4.33 -1.91
N LYS A 141 -17.26 3.03 -1.61
CA LYS A 141 -18.17 2.29 -0.72
C LYS A 141 -18.19 2.90 0.69
N VAL A 142 -17.03 3.25 1.24
CA VAL A 142 -16.94 3.88 2.57
C VAL A 142 -17.59 5.26 2.60
N VAL A 143 -17.44 6.04 1.53
CA VAL A 143 -18.06 7.37 1.42
C VAL A 143 -19.59 7.28 1.20
N GLY A 144 -20.11 6.11 0.81
CA GLY A 144 -21.54 5.88 0.60
C GLY A 144 -22.04 6.14 -0.82
N TYR A 145 -21.13 6.19 -1.81
CA TYR A 145 -21.46 6.40 -3.22
C TYR A 145 -21.60 5.10 -4.03
N TYR A 146 -21.41 3.94 -3.40
CA TYR A 146 -21.55 2.62 -4.02
C TYR A 146 -22.74 1.90 -3.37
N THR A 147 -23.88 1.87 -4.08
CA THR A 147 -25.12 1.15 -3.68
C THR A 147 -25.25 -0.16 -4.42
#